data_AF-A0A8T6P9A5-F1
#
_entry.id   AF-A0A8T6P9A5-F1
#
_cell.length_a   1.000
_cell.length_b   1.000
_cell.length_c   1.000
_cell.angle_alpha   90.00
_cell.angle_beta   90.00
_cell.angle_gamma   90.00
#
_symmetry.space_group_name_H-M   'P 1'
#
loop_
_entity.id
_entity.type
_entity.pdbx_description
1 polymer ?
#
loop_
_entity_poly.entity_id
_entity_poly.type
_entity_poly.pdbx_seq_one_letter_code
_entity_poly.pdbx_strand_id
1 'polypeptide(L)'
;LRAELDHANLFAARLSGANLRGARLLGADLSRVDFAGAEGLSIEQLRAALNLSGCILPDGTQLPEGQSGWLTHDEAQPGRVALEEWIVERQALGQIDENGVIQLDAAQD
;
A
#
# COMPACT_ATOMS: atom_id res chain seq x y z
N LEU A 1 14.25 15.21 1.00
CA LEU A 1 14.66 14.33 2.13
C LEU A 1 13.82 13.07 2.05
N ARG A 2 14.39 11.89 2.28
CA ARG A 2 13.68 10.61 2.31
C ARG A 2 13.16 10.37 3.73
N ALA A 3 11.92 9.92 3.89
CA ALA A 3 11.43 9.50 5.20
C ALA A 3 11.98 8.11 5.56
N GLU A 4 12.61 7.99 6.72
CA GLU A 4 13.16 6.76 7.26
C GLU A 4 12.18 6.23 8.32
N LEU A 5 11.31 5.30 7.93
CA LEU A 5 10.21 4.77 8.75
C LEU A 5 10.30 3.24 8.90
N ASP A 6 11.48 2.67 8.70
CA ASP A 6 11.71 1.23 8.89
C ASP A 6 11.38 0.82 10.33
N HIS A 7 10.63 -0.28 10.46
CA HIS A 7 10.15 -0.85 11.72
C HIS A 7 9.33 0.12 12.58
N ALA A 8 8.87 1.24 12.01
CA ALA A 8 8.04 2.20 12.71
C ALA A 8 6.66 1.58 13.01
N ASN A 9 6.15 1.85 14.20
CA ASN A 9 4.74 1.65 14.50
C ASN A 9 3.97 2.88 14.03
N LEU A 10 3.24 2.75 12.92
CA LEU A 10 2.39 3.79 12.35
C LEU A 10 0.90 3.46 12.53
N PHE A 11 0.55 2.56 13.45
CA PHE A 11 -0.83 2.17 13.69
C PHE A 11 -1.78 3.38 13.75
N ALA A 12 -2.78 3.40 12.86
CA ALA A 12 -3.78 4.45 12.73
C ALA A 12 -3.22 5.88 12.51
N ALA A 13 -1.98 6.01 12.01
CA ALA A 13 -1.41 7.30 11.66
C ALA A 13 -2.17 7.94 10.48
N ARG A 14 -2.22 9.28 10.47
CA ARG A 14 -2.77 10.06 9.36
C ARG A 14 -1.62 10.56 8.50
N LEU A 15 -1.50 10.00 7.31
CA LEU A 15 -0.52 10.35 6.28
C LEU A 15 -1.21 10.78 4.98
N SER A 16 -2.48 11.22 5.06
CA SER A 16 -3.21 11.71 3.91
C SER A 16 -2.54 12.95 3.32
N GLY A 17 -2.38 12.96 2.00
CA GLY A 17 -1.64 14.00 1.26
C GLY A 17 -0.13 14.03 1.49
N ALA A 18 0.45 13.06 2.22
CA ALA A 18 1.89 13.05 2.47
C ALA A 18 2.68 12.66 1.20
N ASN A 19 3.84 13.29 1.01
CA ASN A 19 4.81 12.84 0.00
C ASN A 19 5.63 11.67 0.57
N LEU A 20 5.35 10.47 0.08
CA LEU A 20 6.01 9.22 0.46
C LEU A 20 6.99 8.73 -0.60
N ARG A 21 7.34 9.57 -1.60
CA ARG A 21 8.27 9.19 -2.67
C ARG A 21 9.57 8.70 -2.08
N GLY A 22 9.80 7.41 -2.26
CA GLY A 22 10.99 6.72 -1.77
C GLY A 22 11.03 6.51 -0.27
N ALA A 23 10.04 6.86 0.56
CA ALA A 23 10.05 6.53 2.00
C ALA A 23 10.41 5.05 2.26
N ARG A 24 11.20 4.77 3.29
CA ARG A 24 11.50 3.38 3.69
C ARG A 24 10.46 2.92 4.70
N LEU A 25 9.79 1.81 4.41
CA LEU A 25 8.71 1.23 5.23
C LEU A 25 9.00 -0.22 5.61
N LEU A 26 10.27 -0.65 5.57
CA LEU A 26 10.64 -2.04 5.81
C LEU A 26 10.21 -2.44 7.22
N GLY A 27 9.34 -3.44 7.33
CA GLY A 27 8.82 -3.95 8.59
C GLY A 27 7.95 -2.95 9.38
N ALA A 28 7.49 -1.86 8.78
CA ALA A 28 6.60 -0.90 9.44
C ALA A 28 5.20 -1.51 9.66
N ASP A 29 4.57 -1.18 10.78
CA ASP A 29 3.15 -1.49 11.01
C ASP A 29 2.29 -0.35 10.45
N LEU A 30 1.67 -0.59 9.28
CA LEU A 30 0.80 0.35 8.60
C LEU A 30 -0.68 0.05 8.83
N SER A 31 -1.01 -0.74 9.85
CA SER A 31 -2.40 -1.08 10.15
C SER A 31 -3.23 0.17 10.38
N ARG A 32 -4.35 0.27 9.66
CA ARG A 32 -5.31 1.38 9.72
C ARG A 32 -4.72 2.76 9.41
N VAL A 33 -3.56 2.82 8.76
CA VAL A 33 -3.00 4.09 8.30
C VAL A 33 -3.90 4.69 7.22
N ASP A 34 -4.12 6.00 7.31
CA ASP A 34 -4.77 6.77 6.26
C ASP A 34 -3.70 7.34 5.30
N PHE A 35 -3.58 6.77 4.10
CA PHE A 35 -2.75 7.29 3.01
C PHE A 35 -3.56 8.02 1.94
N ALA A 36 -4.84 8.37 2.16
CA ALA A 36 -5.66 8.99 1.11
C ALA A 36 -4.98 10.24 0.54
N GLY A 37 -4.81 10.30 -0.78
CA GLY A 37 -4.11 11.41 -1.44
C GLY A 37 -2.59 11.42 -1.29
N ALA A 38 -1.97 10.43 -0.63
CA ALA A 38 -0.52 10.39 -0.49
C ALA A 38 0.17 10.18 -1.84
N GLU A 39 1.29 10.87 -2.05
CA GLU A 39 2.03 10.84 -3.31
C GLU A 39 3.22 9.88 -3.25
N GLY A 40 3.43 9.12 -4.32
CA GLY A 40 4.65 8.33 -4.50
C GLY A 40 4.74 7.08 -3.64
N LEU A 41 3.61 6.60 -3.08
CA LEU A 41 3.52 5.31 -2.42
C LEU A 41 3.46 4.19 -3.46
N SER A 42 4.45 3.30 -3.43
CA SER A 42 4.58 2.19 -4.37
C SER A 42 4.20 0.84 -3.76
N ILE A 43 3.87 -0.11 -4.65
CA ILE A 43 3.68 -1.51 -4.30
C ILE A 43 4.92 -2.09 -3.61
N GLU A 44 6.13 -1.69 -4.02
CA GLU A 44 7.37 -2.13 -3.37
C GLU A 44 7.44 -1.67 -1.90
N GLN A 45 7.09 -0.40 -1.64
CA GLN A 45 7.08 0.14 -0.28
C GLN A 45 6.04 -0.56 0.59
N LEU A 46 4.85 -0.83 0.05
CA LEU A 46 3.84 -1.58 0.77
C LEU A 46 4.31 -3.03 1.01
N ARG A 47 4.93 -3.69 0.02
CA ARG A 47 5.45 -5.07 0.13
C ARG A 47 6.51 -5.22 1.22
N ALA A 48 7.22 -4.15 1.51
CA ALA A 48 8.21 -4.12 2.57
C ALA A 48 7.59 -4.01 3.97
N ALA A 49 6.33 -3.58 4.10
CA ALA A 49 5.67 -3.37 5.39
C ALA A 49 5.33 -4.69 6.09
N LEU A 50 5.26 -4.65 7.43
CA LEU A 50 4.88 -5.79 8.25
C LEU A 50 3.38 -6.06 8.21
N ASN A 51 2.57 -5.00 8.16
CA ASN A 51 1.12 -5.09 8.22
C ASN A 51 0.48 -3.90 7.50
N LEU A 52 -0.64 -4.15 6.82
CA LEU A 52 -1.40 -3.16 6.03
C LEU A 52 -2.89 -3.17 6.40
N SER A 53 -3.25 -3.99 7.39
CA SER A 53 -4.63 -4.32 7.64
C SER A 53 -5.45 -3.07 7.94
N GLY A 54 -6.55 -2.88 7.20
CA GLY A 54 -7.42 -1.71 7.39
C GLY A 54 -6.86 -0.39 6.85
N CYS A 55 -5.69 -0.34 6.22
CA CYS A 55 -5.16 0.92 5.71
C CYS A 55 -5.97 1.42 4.51
N ILE A 56 -5.99 2.74 4.33
CA ILE A 56 -6.59 3.42 3.18
C ILE A 56 -5.45 3.81 2.25
N LEU A 57 -5.47 3.33 1.01
CA LEU A 57 -4.47 3.60 -0.03
C LEU A 57 -4.62 5.02 -0.60
N PRO A 58 -3.63 5.51 -1.37
CA PRO A 58 -3.68 6.84 -2.00
C PRO A 58 -4.97 7.14 -2.75
N ASP A 59 -5.48 6.18 -3.50
CA ASP A 59 -6.70 6.29 -4.28
C ASP A 59 -8.00 6.13 -3.44
N GLY A 60 -7.88 6.05 -2.12
CA GLY A 60 -9.00 5.85 -1.19
C GLY A 60 -9.41 4.39 -0.99
N THR A 61 -8.74 3.43 -1.63
CA THR A 61 -9.04 2.00 -1.46
C THR A 61 -8.74 1.56 -0.03
N GLN A 62 -9.75 1.05 0.68
CA GLN A 62 -9.56 0.47 2.00
C GLN A 62 -9.22 -1.02 1.90
N LEU A 63 -8.07 -1.41 2.44
CA LEU A 63 -7.72 -2.82 2.62
C LEU A 63 -8.49 -3.40 3.82
N PRO A 64 -8.89 -4.69 3.80
CA PRO A 64 -9.70 -5.24 4.87
C PRO A 64 -8.93 -5.48 6.17
N GLU A 65 -9.69 -5.52 7.26
CA GLU A 65 -9.17 -5.78 8.59
C GLU A 65 -8.86 -7.26 8.83
N GLY A 66 -7.93 -7.56 9.74
CA GLY A 66 -7.57 -8.91 10.16
C GLY A 66 -6.75 -9.73 9.15
N GLN A 67 -6.43 -9.17 7.98
CA GLN A 67 -5.61 -9.81 6.98
C GLN A 67 -4.24 -9.11 6.90
N SER A 68 -3.23 -9.73 7.49
CA SER A 68 -1.83 -9.29 7.39
C SER A 68 -1.19 -9.72 6.06
N GLY A 69 -1.86 -10.58 5.29
CA GLY A 69 -1.31 -11.30 4.14
C GLY A 69 -1.50 -10.65 2.77
N TRP A 70 -2.07 -9.44 2.67
CA TRP A 70 -2.28 -8.79 1.37
C TRP A 70 -0.97 -8.57 0.61
N LEU A 71 0.21 -8.55 1.24
CA LEU A 71 1.50 -8.35 0.55
C LEU A 71 2.57 -9.41 0.84
N THR A 72 2.24 -10.49 1.53
CA THR A 72 3.24 -11.50 1.88
C THR A 72 3.42 -12.52 0.75
N HIS A 73 4.67 -12.81 0.39
CA HIS A 73 5.06 -13.93 -0.48
C HIS A 73 4.93 -15.31 0.22
N ASP A 74 4.19 -15.41 1.33
CA ASP A 74 4.03 -16.66 2.06
C ASP A 74 3.08 -17.60 1.30
N GLU A 75 3.70 -18.46 0.51
CA GLU A 75 3.09 -19.48 -0.33
C GLU A 75 2.20 -20.49 0.41
N ALA A 76 2.30 -20.56 1.75
CA ALA A 76 1.65 -21.57 2.59
C ALA A 76 0.30 -21.12 3.21
N GLN A 77 -0.15 -19.88 2.98
CA GLN A 77 -1.42 -19.39 3.52
C GLN A 77 -2.57 -19.53 2.49
N PRO A 78 -3.69 -20.20 2.84
CA PRO A 78 -4.84 -20.34 1.94
C PRO A 78 -5.56 -18.99 1.80
N GLY A 79 -5.26 -18.29 0.70
CA GLY A 79 -5.88 -17.00 0.34
C GLY A 79 -5.32 -16.34 -0.93
N ARG A 80 -4.58 -17.09 -1.76
CA ARG A 80 -3.70 -16.63 -2.86
C ARG A 80 -4.33 -15.80 -4.00
N VAL A 81 -5.60 -15.42 -3.91
CA VAL A 81 -6.33 -14.72 -4.98
C VAL A 81 -6.36 -13.19 -4.76
N ALA A 82 -5.82 -12.65 -3.66
CA ALA A 82 -6.12 -11.26 -3.28
C ALA A 82 -5.17 -10.17 -3.80
N LEU A 83 -3.86 -10.43 -3.97
CA LEU A 83 -2.89 -9.36 -4.28
C LEU A 83 -2.45 -9.28 -5.72
N GLU A 84 -1.81 -10.33 -6.24
CA GLU A 84 -1.21 -10.23 -7.57
C GLU A 84 -2.30 -10.03 -8.62
N GLU A 85 -3.48 -10.62 -8.40
CA GLU A 85 -4.67 -10.33 -9.21
C GLU A 85 -5.12 -8.88 -9.06
N TRP A 86 -5.16 -8.33 -7.83
CA TRP A 86 -5.47 -6.92 -7.60
C TRP A 86 -4.44 -5.99 -8.26
N ILE A 87 -3.15 -6.30 -8.18
CA ILE A 87 -2.08 -5.53 -8.84
C ILE A 87 -2.29 -5.58 -10.36
N VAL A 88 -2.51 -6.76 -10.93
CA VAL A 88 -2.71 -6.94 -12.37
C VAL A 88 -3.96 -6.20 -12.85
N GLU A 89 -5.07 -6.32 -12.13
CA GLU A 89 -6.31 -5.60 -12.43
C GLU A 89 -6.06 -4.08 -12.43
N ARG A 90 -5.40 -3.56 -11.39
CA ARG A 90 -5.14 -2.12 -11.27
C ARG A 90 -4.11 -1.58 -12.23
N GLN A 91 -3.10 -2.37 -12.58
CA GLN A 91 -2.19 -2.04 -13.68
C GLN A 91 -2.95 -1.97 -15.01
N ALA A 92 -3.85 -2.91 -15.29
CA ALA A 92 -4.69 -2.88 -16.49
C ALA A 92 -5.64 -1.67 -16.52
N LEU A 93 -6.07 -1.19 -15.35
CA LEU A 93 -6.88 0.02 -15.19
C LEU A 93 -6.05 1.32 -15.17
N GLY A 94 -4.72 1.26 -15.30
CA GLY A 94 -3.84 2.44 -15.23
C GLY A 94 -3.75 3.08 -13.84
N GLN A 95 -4.22 2.40 -12.80
CA GLN A 95 -4.19 2.87 -11.40
C GLN A 95 -2.85 2.62 -10.71
N ILE A 96 -1.99 1.82 -11.33
CA ILE A 96 -0.60 1.60 -10.93
C ILE A 96 0.27 1.87 -12.15
N ASP A 97 1.25 2.77 -12.02
CA ASP A 97 2.14 3.13 -13.13
C ASP A 97 3.23 2.07 -13.38
N GLU A 98 4.06 2.29 -14.40
CA GLU A 98 5.17 1.40 -14.77
C GLU A 98 6.23 1.23 -13.66
N ASN A 99 6.28 2.14 -12.69
CA ASN A 99 7.18 2.10 -11.54
C ASN A 99 6.51 1.47 -10.29
N GLY A 100 5.27 0.99 -10.43
CA GLY A 100 4.51 0.41 -9.33
C GLY A 100 3.94 1.46 -8.35
N VAL A 101 3.84 2.73 -8.73
CA VAL A 101 3.27 3.80 -7.90
C VAL A 101 1.75 3.83 -8.08
N ILE A 102 1.03 3.84 -6.96
CA ILE A 102 -0.43 3.96 -6.94
C ILE A 102 -0.81 5.38 -7.34
N GLN A 103 -1.64 5.51 -8.37
CA GLN A 103 -2.12 6.79 -8.88
C GLN A 103 -3.43 7.19 -8.19
N LEU A 104 -3.58 8.48 -7.90
CA LEU A 104 -4.85 9.05 -7.45
C LEU A 104 -5.81 9.05 -8.64
N ASP A 105 -6.96 8.37 -8.51
CA ASP A 105 -8.03 8.30 -9.52
C ASP A 105 -7.57 8.21 -10.99
N ALA A 106 -7.34 6.99 -11.49
CA ALA A 106 -7.37 6.75 -12.94
C ALA A 106 -8.82 6.56 -13.48
N ALA A 107 -9.84 6.96 -12.72
CA ALA A 107 -11.24 6.82 -13.13
C ALA A 107 -11.72 8.06 -13.92
N GLN A 108 -11.66 7.90 -15.24
CA GLN A 108 -12.56 8.46 -16.28
C GLN A 108 -12.43 9.95 -16.64
N ASP A 109 -11.60 10.22 -17.66
CA ASP A 109 -12.01 11.09 -18.79
C ASP A 109 -12.48 10.22 -19.96
#